data_AF-A0AAJ7DTT0-F1
#
_entry.id   AF-A0AAJ7DTT0-F1
#
_cell.length_a   1.000
_cell.length_b   1.000
_cell.length_c   1.000
_cell.angle_alpha   90.00
_cell.angle_beta   90.00
_cell.angle_gamma   90.00
#
_symmetry.space_group_name_H-M   'P 1'
#
loop_
_entity.id
_entity.type
_entity.pdbx_description
1 polymer ?
#
loop_
_entity_poly.entity_id
_entity_poly.type
_entity_poly.pdbx_seq_one_letter_code
_entity_poly.pdbx_strand_id
1 'polypeptide(L)'
;MALPRLSLKRCFLYIVCLTGMLLVLVNVRQKEFWHGMRPEQVQAVRPMGDSTKISNLTGTINTIENIVDLSDPIKRPWYMKGGQRQPSPALRSRRSGKRIARLWPEEDSFDDRVTNQLMFVPPEYNRSSHDIRFKKIYVPHGMNPDLFYQQGCPVNTCVITRDNPGEADLILFKDYITHIGRRFINQIWMLYFLECPYHTQSIKNAIVNWTATYRRDSDIVAPYERWQYYNPSITQIPQTFNYAANKTKKVAWFVSNCHPRNQRMYYAKELSKHIQVDIYGACGTLRCPRSQAQACFDMLDADYKFYLAFENSNCRDYITEKFFVNGLGHNVLPIVMGAHPTDYARSAPYRSYIHVDEFESPRELAQYLHRLDADDELYNSYFKWKGTGEFINTYFWCRVCSMLHDDQHKSRYYKDVNEWWRGDSICASSSWRETEHLRST
;
A
#
# COMPACT_ATOMS: atom_id res chain seq x y z
N MET A 1 -51.13 -44.27 -23.12
CA MET A 1 -49.79 -43.70 -22.86
C MET A 1 -49.95 -42.60 -21.81
N ALA A 2 -49.45 -42.82 -20.59
CA ALA A 2 -49.51 -41.83 -19.52
C ALA A 2 -48.34 -40.85 -19.66
N LEU A 3 -48.63 -39.54 -19.70
CA LEU A 3 -47.63 -38.48 -19.66
C LEU A 3 -46.89 -38.48 -18.31
N PRO A 4 -45.57 -38.28 -18.27
CA PRO A 4 -44.82 -38.32 -17.02
C PRO A 4 -45.13 -37.10 -16.16
N ARG A 5 -45.55 -37.33 -14.91
CA ARG A 5 -45.70 -36.27 -13.90
C ARG A 5 -44.32 -35.73 -13.53
N LEU A 6 -44.00 -34.53 -14.03
CA LEU A 6 -42.83 -33.77 -13.57
C LEU A 6 -43.05 -33.26 -12.14
N SER A 7 -42.17 -33.65 -11.23
CA SER A 7 -42.13 -33.14 -9.86
C SER A 7 -41.73 -31.67 -9.84
N LEU A 8 -42.42 -30.84 -9.04
CA LEU A 8 -42.10 -29.42 -8.81
C LEU A 8 -40.62 -29.19 -8.46
N LYS A 9 -39.97 -30.14 -7.77
CA LYS A 9 -38.54 -30.06 -7.45
C LYS A 9 -37.65 -30.10 -8.70
N ARG A 10 -38.04 -30.84 -9.75
CA ARG A 10 -37.32 -30.87 -11.02
C ARG A 10 -37.53 -29.58 -11.81
N CYS A 11 -38.74 -29.02 -11.84
CA CYS A 11 -38.99 -27.73 -12.49
C CYS A 11 -38.20 -26.59 -11.83
N PHE A 12 -38.09 -26.58 -10.50
CA PHE A 12 -37.28 -25.60 -9.78
C PHE A 12 -35.79 -25.71 -10.13
N LEU A 13 -35.25 -26.93 -10.23
CA LEU A 13 -33.86 -27.15 -10.62
C LEU A 13 -33.59 -26.66 -12.05
N TYR A 14 -34.51 -26.89 -12.99
CA TYR A 14 -34.38 -26.40 -14.36
C TYR A 14 -34.41 -24.87 -14.44
N ILE A 15 -35.26 -24.20 -13.65
CA ILE A 15 -35.33 -22.73 -13.59
C ILE A 15 -34.04 -22.15 -13.01
N VAL A 16 -33.48 -22.75 -11.95
CA VAL A 16 -32.20 -22.32 -11.36
C VAL A 16 -31.03 -22.52 -12.33
N CYS A 17 -30.99 -23.65 -13.07
CA CYS A 17 -29.95 -23.88 -14.08
C CYS A 17 -30.07 -22.92 -15.28
N LEU A 18 -31.30 -22.63 -15.74
CA LEU A 18 -31.54 -21.69 -16.85
C LEU A 18 -31.19 -20.25 -16.47
N THR A 19 -31.54 -19.82 -15.26
CA THR A 19 -31.20 -18.48 -14.75
C THR A 19 -29.69 -18.33 -14.51
N GLY A 20 -29.02 -19.39 -14.02
CA GLY A 20 -27.57 -19.44 -13.88
C GLY A 20 -26.83 -19.36 -15.23
N MET A 21 -27.28 -20.11 -16.25
CA MET A 21 -26.70 -20.02 -17.60
C MET A 21 -26.91 -18.64 -18.24
N LEU A 22 -28.08 -18.03 -18.04
CA LEU A 22 -28.38 -16.70 -18.59
C LEU A 22 -27.46 -15.62 -17.99
N LEU A 23 -27.19 -15.69 -16.67
CA LEU A 23 -26.27 -14.78 -15.97
C LEU A 23 -24.81 -14.93 -16.43
N VAL A 24 -24.38 -16.15 -16.76
CA VAL A 24 -23.04 -16.40 -17.32
C VAL A 24 -22.95 -15.84 -18.75
N LEU A 25 -23.97 -16.05 -19.58
CA LEU A 25 -24.00 -15.53 -20.96
C LEU A 25 -24.06 -13.99 -21.01
N VAL A 26 -24.79 -13.35 -20.08
CA VAL A 26 -24.81 -11.88 -19.95
C VAL A 26 -23.44 -11.35 -19.52
N ASN A 27 -22.77 -11.99 -18.56
CA ASN A 27 -21.41 -11.60 -18.15
C ASN A 27 -20.36 -11.80 -19.24
N VAL A 28 -20.45 -12.87 -20.02
CA VAL A 28 -19.53 -13.13 -21.14
C VAL A 28 -19.72 -12.08 -22.25
N ARG A 29 -20.98 -11.74 -22.61
CA ARG A 29 -21.27 -10.69 -23.59
C ARG A 29 -20.86 -9.29 -23.14
N GLN A 30 -20.98 -8.99 -21.84
CA GLN A 30 -20.55 -7.69 -21.30
C GLN A 30 -19.03 -7.53 -21.41
N LYS A 31 -18.27 -8.62 -21.24
CA LYS A 31 -16.81 -8.63 -21.40
C LYS A 31 -16.35 -8.44 -22.85
N GLU A 32 -17.12 -8.92 -23.83
CA GLU A 32 -16.85 -8.66 -25.26
C GLU A 32 -17.20 -7.23 -25.68
N PHE A 33 -18.22 -6.61 -25.08
CA PHE A 33 -18.59 -5.23 -25.38
C PHE A 33 -17.52 -4.20 -24.95
N TRP A 34 -16.80 -4.46 -23.85
CA TRP A 34 -15.69 -3.60 -23.40
C TRP A 34 -14.40 -3.75 -24.23
N HIS A 35 -14.24 -4.85 -24.98
CA HIS A 35 -13.08 -5.04 -25.86
C HIS A 35 -13.25 -4.41 -27.25
N GLY A 36 -14.47 -3.97 -27.62
CA GLY A 36 -14.78 -3.40 -28.94
C GLY A 36 -14.61 -1.87 -29.07
N MET A 37 -14.36 -1.13 -27.98
CA MET A 37 -14.20 0.33 -28.02
C MET A 37 -12.73 0.74 -27.91
N ARG A 38 -11.99 0.62 -29.02
CA ARG A 38 -10.73 1.34 -29.26
C ARG A 38 -11.02 2.48 -30.25
N PRO A 39 -10.71 3.74 -29.92
CA PRO A 39 -10.57 4.78 -30.93
C PRO A 39 -9.30 4.56 -31.75
N GLU A 40 -9.42 4.80 -33.06
CA GLU A 40 -8.38 4.65 -34.08
C GLU A 40 -7.13 5.49 -33.83
N GLN A 41 -6.01 4.98 -34.35
CA GLN A 41 -4.68 5.57 -34.31
C GLN A 41 -4.61 6.89 -35.11
N VAL A 42 -4.11 7.96 -34.48
CA VAL A 42 -3.61 9.14 -35.20
C VAL A 42 -2.10 9.00 -35.34
N GLN A 43 -1.64 9.10 -36.59
CA GLN A 43 -0.25 8.95 -37.03
C GLN A 43 0.69 9.94 -36.34
N ALA A 44 1.76 9.41 -35.74
CA ALA A 44 2.87 10.20 -35.20
C ALA A 44 3.83 10.62 -36.33
N VAL A 45 4.07 11.92 -36.43
CA VAL A 45 5.08 12.56 -37.28
C VAL A 45 6.48 12.30 -36.70
N ARG A 46 7.42 11.85 -37.55
CA ARG A 46 8.84 11.64 -37.21
C ARG A 46 9.59 12.97 -37.09
N PRO A 47 10.55 13.08 -36.16
CA PRO A 47 11.76 13.86 -36.42
C PRO A 47 12.97 12.94 -36.67
N MET A 48 13.68 13.26 -37.74
CA MET A 48 15.04 12.80 -38.07
C MET A 48 16.01 13.07 -36.92
N GLY A 49 16.98 12.17 -36.77
CA GLY A 49 17.95 12.20 -35.68
C GLY A 49 19.13 13.13 -35.90
N ASP A 50 19.99 13.16 -34.89
CA ASP A 50 21.42 13.11 -35.12
C ASP A 50 22.11 12.43 -33.92
N SER A 51 23.05 11.55 -34.22
CA SER A 51 23.85 10.80 -33.25
C SER A 51 25.20 11.48 -33.14
N THR A 52 25.60 11.89 -31.95
CA THR A 52 27.01 12.17 -31.66
C THR A 52 27.43 11.42 -30.39
N LYS A 53 28.38 10.51 -30.61
CA LYS A 53 29.09 9.69 -29.62
C LYS A 53 29.88 10.61 -28.68
N ILE A 54 29.72 10.41 -27.38
CA ILE A 54 30.80 10.64 -26.41
C ILE A 54 30.84 9.48 -25.43
N SER A 55 31.83 8.62 -25.61
CA SER A 55 32.31 7.68 -24.60
C SER A 55 33.31 8.41 -23.69
N ASN A 56 33.09 8.41 -22.38
CA ASN A 56 34.09 7.96 -21.39
C ASN A 56 33.54 8.01 -19.96
N LEU A 57 33.81 6.88 -19.28
CA LEU A 57 33.72 6.55 -17.86
C LEU A 57 33.62 7.69 -16.84
N THR A 58 32.49 7.72 -16.11
CA THR A 58 32.40 7.77 -14.63
C THR A 58 30.96 7.51 -14.17
N GLY A 59 30.71 6.41 -13.47
CA GLY A 59 29.81 6.36 -12.31
C GLY A 59 28.32 6.72 -12.40
N THR A 60 27.65 6.67 -13.55
CA THR A 60 26.17 6.82 -13.63
C THR A 60 25.47 5.47 -13.48
N ILE A 61 25.24 5.05 -12.23
CA ILE A 61 24.32 3.95 -11.92
C ILE A 61 22.90 4.52 -11.79
N ASN A 62 22.03 4.09 -12.71
CA ASN A 62 20.58 3.91 -12.58
C ASN A 62 19.60 5.10 -12.56
N THR A 63 19.55 5.87 -13.65
CA THR A 63 18.30 6.55 -14.04
C THR A 63 17.45 5.75 -15.04
N ILE A 64 18.07 4.83 -15.79
CA ILE A 64 17.39 4.05 -16.85
C ILE A 64 16.69 2.78 -16.31
N GLU A 65 17.14 2.21 -15.18
CA GLU A 65 16.60 0.93 -14.65
C GLU A 65 15.19 1.04 -14.03
N ASN A 66 14.70 2.25 -13.74
CA ASN A 66 13.42 2.43 -13.05
C ASN A 66 12.22 2.66 -14.00
N ILE A 67 12.42 2.57 -15.31
CA ILE A 67 11.34 2.74 -16.30
C ILE A 67 10.65 1.39 -16.54
N VAL A 68 9.36 1.34 -16.22
CA VAL A 68 8.49 0.19 -16.44
C VAL A 68 7.95 0.23 -17.88
N ASP A 69 8.27 -0.79 -18.66
CA ASP A 69 7.68 -0.98 -19.99
C ASP A 69 6.22 -1.45 -19.83
N LEU A 70 5.28 -0.59 -20.20
CA LEU A 70 3.85 -0.90 -20.16
C LEU A 70 3.35 -1.63 -21.41
N SER A 71 4.12 -1.66 -22.50
CA SER A 71 3.70 -2.31 -23.74
C SER A 71 3.97 -3.81 -23.73
N ASP A 72 5.00 -4.24 -23.01
CA ASP A 72 5.48 -5.63 -22.99
C ASP A 72 5.33 -6.26 -21.59
N PRO A 73 4.34 -7.16 -21.41
CA PRO A 73 4.16 -7.91 -20.16
C PRO A 73 5.42 -8.62 -19.67
N ILE A 74 6.30 -9.09 -20.57
CA ILE A 74 7.51 -9.86 -20.23
C ILE A 74 8.57 -8.98 -19.57
N LYS A 75 8.56 -7.67 -19.85
CA LYS A 75 9.49 -6.70 -19.24
C LYS A 75 8.92 -6.05 -17.97
N ARG A 76 7.60 -6.04 -17.81
CA ARG A 76 6.93 -5.49 -16.63
C ARG A 76 7.10 -6.42 -15.42
N PRO A 77 7.51 -5.91 -14.23
CA PRO A 77 7.67 -6.72 -13.01
C PRO A 77 6.44 -7.56 -12.67
N TRP A 78 6.65 -8.79 -12.20
CA TRP A 78 5.59 -9.76 -11.90
C TRP A 78 4.53 -9.28 -10.89
N TYR A 79 4.89 -8.38 -9.98
CA TYR A 79 3.98 -7.85 -8.95
C TYR A 79 3.13 -6.66 -9.43
N MET A 80 3.40 -6.14 -10.63
CA MET A 80 2.64 -5.06 -11.26
C MET A 80 1.50 -5.64 -12.09
N LYS A 81 0.43 -4.86 -12.30
CA LYS A 81 -0.76 -5.35 -13.00
C LYS A 81 -0.38 -5.87 -14.39
N GLY A 82 -0.65 -7.15 -14.67
CA GLY A 82 -0.35 -7.78 -15.96
C GLY A 82 1.13 -7.98 -16.27
N GLY A 83 2.03 -7.82 -15.30
CA GLY A 83 3.46 -8.09 -15.49
C GLY A 83 3.82 -9.57 -15.37
N GLN A 84 4.88 -9.99 -16.06
CA GLN A 84 5.37 -11.38 -16.11
C GLN A 84 6.87 -11.47 -15.83
N ARG A 85 7.59 -10.35 -15.68
CA ARG A 85 9.02 -10.35 -15.41
C ARG A 85 9.32 -10.86 -14.01
N GLN A 86 9.76 -12.11 -13.94
CA GLN A 86 10.30 -12.72 -12.73
C GLN A 86 11.74 -12.25 -12.48
N PRO A 87 12.18 -12.13 -11.20
CA PRO A 87 13.56 -11.83 -10.88
C PRO A 87 14.50 -13.01 -11.19
N SER A 88 15.76 -12.69 -11.46
CA SER A 88 16.85 -13.66 -11.51
C SER A 88 17.56 -13.78 -10.15
N PRO A 89 18.30 -14.87 -9.89
CA PRO A 89 19.12 -15.00 -8.69
C PRO A 89 20.07 -13.80 -8.52
N ALA A 90 20.12 -13.27 -7.29
CA ALA A 90 20.88 -12.08 -6.97
C ALA A 90 22.38 -12.27 -7.23
N LEU A 91 23.03 -11.23 -7.74
CA LEU A 91 24.47 -11.24 -7.97
C LEU A 91 25.25 -11.14 -6.66
N ARG A 92 26.43 -11.76 -6.63
CA ARG A 92 27.41 -11.61 -5.55
C ARG A 92 28.58 -10.73 -6.00
N SER A 93 29.04 -9.89 -5.09
CA SER A 93 30.29 -9.15 -5.23
C SER A 93 31.46 -10.12 -5.33
N ARG A 94 32.26 -10.00 -6.39
CA ARG A 94 33.49 -10.80 -6.56
C ARG A 94 34.52 -10.55 -5.45
N ARG A 95 34.47 -9.39 -4.79
CA ARG A 95 35.43 -9.02 -3.74
C ARG A 95 35.06 -9.57 -2.37
N SER A 96 33.78 -9.46 -1.99
CA SER A 96 33.33 -9.80 -0.63
C SER A 96 32.56 -11.12 -0.55
N GLY A 97 32.17 -11.71 -1.69
CA GLY A 97 31.27 -12.87 -1.74
C GLY A 97 29.83 -12.57 -1.32
N LYS A 98 29.54 -11.33 -0.88
CA LYS A 98 28.23 -10.89 -0.41
C LYS A 98 27.30 -10.57 -1.58
N ARG A 99 26.00 -10.74 -1.39
CA ARG A 99 24.99 -10.36 -2.38
C ARG A 99 24.98 -8.84 -2.53
N ILE A 100 24.66 -8.35 -3.74
CA ILE A 100 24.64 -6.91 -4.04
C ILE A 100 23.30 -6.27 -3.66
N ALA A 101 22.22 -7.05 -3.63
CA ALA A 101 20.87 -6.56 -3.34
C ALA A 101 20.75 -5.95 -1.92
N ARG A 102 20.16 -4.76 -1.83
CA ARG A 102 19.86 -4.05 -0.57
C ARG A 102 18.45 -4.38 -0.12
N LEU A 103 18.34 -5.17 0.95
CA LEU A 103 17.10 -5.80 1.38
C LEU A 103 16.71 -5.41 2.81
N TRP A 104 17.69 -5.03 3.63
CA TRP A 104 17.49 -4.72 5.06
C TRP A 104 17.62 -3.22 5.37
N PRO A 105 17.00 -2.71 6.44
CA PRO A 105 17.03 -1.28 6.80
C PRO A 105 18.43 -0.66 6.90
N GLU A 106 19.41 -1.42 7.38
CA GLU A 106 20.81 -1.00 7.49
C GLU A 106 21.57 -0.96 6.16
N GLU A 107 21.03 -1.58 5.11
CA GLU A 107 21.61 -1.61 3.77
C GLU A 107 21.07 -0.47 2.90
N ASP A 108 19.84 -0.02 3.17
CA ASP A 108 19.24 1.16 2.56
C ASP A 108 18.23 1.82 3.51
N SER A 109 18.64 2.90 4.17
CA SER A 109 17.84 3.60 5.18
C SER A 109 16.84 4.61 4.59
N PHE A 110 16.95 4.94 3.30
CA PHE A 110 16.11 5.93 2.64
C PHE A 110 14.96 5.28 1.85
N ASP A 111 15.19 4.06 1.37
CA ASP A 111 14.19 3.23 0.69
C ASP A 111 13.40 2.36 1.70
N ASP A 112 12.19 1.95 1.35
CA ASP A 112 11.38 1.00 2.14
C ASP A 112 11.59 -0.46 1.71
N ARG A 113 12.40 -0.67 0.66
CA ARG A 113 12.95 -1.93 0.17
C ARG A 113 11.91 -2.91 -0.37
N VAL A 114 10.64 -2.53 -0.45
CA VAL A 114 9.55 -3.43 -0.86
C VAL A 114 9.82 -4.01 -2.26
N THR A 115 10.16 -3.16 -3.23
CA THR A 115 10.44 -3.59 -4.61
C THR A 115 11.72 -4.42 -4.72
N ASN A 116 12.77 -4.06 -3.97
CA ASN A 116 14.00 -4.85 -3.91
C ASN A 116 13.73 -6.26 -3.35
N GLN A 117 12.92 -6.36 -2.29
CA GLN A 117 12.50 -7.63 -1.69
C GLN A 117 11.61 -8.45 -2.63
N LEU A 118 10.70 -7.81 -3.37
CA LEU A 118 9.86 -8.47 -4.39
C LEU A 118 10.66 -9.01 -5.58
N MET A 119 11.80 -8.38 -5.89
CA MET A 119 12.70 -8.78 -6.97
C MET A 119 13.93 -9.55 -6.48
N PHE A 120 13.88 -10.09 -5.25
CA PHE A 120 14.98 -10.86 -4.68
C PHE A 120 14.74 -12.37 -4.78
N VAL A 121 15.72 -13.05 -5.39
CA VAL A 121 15.91 -14.50 -5.34
C VAL A 121 17.33 -14.77 -4.83
N PRO A 122 17.54 -15.63 -3.82
CA PRO A 122 18.87 -15.94 -3.32
C PRO A 122 19.81 -16.47 -4.42
N PRO A 123 21.12 -16.14 -4.39
CA PRO A 123 22.05 -16.48 -5.49
C PRO A 123 22.09 -17.97 -5.89
N GLU A 124 21.87 -18.87 -4.93
CA GLU A 124 21.97 -20.33 -5.12
C GLU A 124 20.60 -21.02 -5.24
N TYR A 125 19.50 -20.26 -5.23
CA TYR A 125 18.14 -20.80 -5.14
C TYR A 125 17.73 -21.66 -6.35
N ASN A 126 18.34 -21.48 -7.52
CA ASN A 126 17.95 -22.20 -8.75
C ASN A 126 18.87 -23.38 -9.10
N ARG A 127 19.95 -23.64 -8.35
CA ARG A 127 20.99 -24.59 -8.80
C ARG A 127 20.69 -26.06 -8.53
N SER A 128 19.82 -26.38 -7.57
CA SER A 128 19.38 -27.76 -7.28
C SER A 128 18.12 -27.73 -6.42
N SER A 129 16.94 -27.72 -7.05
CA SER A 129 15.64 -27.60 -6.34
C SER A 129 15.39 -28.67 -5.27
N HIS A 130 16.15 -29.78 -5.29
CA HIS A 130 15.98 -30.92 -4.38
C HIS A 130 16.67 -30.73 -3.01
N ASP A 131 17.59 -29.77 -2.88
CA ASP A 131 18.35 -29.53 -1.63
C ASP A 131 17.89 -28.27 -0.85
N ILE A 132 16.89 -27.54 -1.35
CA ILE A 132 16.42 -26.32 -0.68
C ILE A 132 15.47 -26.70 0.46
N ARG A 133 15.97 -26.56 1.69
CA ARG A 133 15.17 -26.77 2.90
C ARG A 133 13.98 -25.81 2.94
N PHE A 134 12.77 -26.37 3.09
CA PHE A 134 11.58 -25.59 3.36
C PHE A 134 11.68 -24.83 4.69
N LYS A 135 11.31 -23.54 4.67
CA LYS A 135 11.22 -22.71 5.86
C LYS A 135 9.81 -22.77 6.46
N LYS A 136 9.71 -23.12 7.73
CA LYS A 136 8.44 -23.18 8.46
C LYS A 136 8.16 -21.84 9.15
N ILE A 137 6.99 -21.26 8.87
CA ILE A 137 6.54 -20.00 9.46
C ILE A 137 5.33 -20.28 10.33
N TYR A 138 5.47 -20.11 11.64
CA TYR A 138 4.37 -20.28 12.57
C TYR A 138 3.54 -19.00 12.69
N VAL A 139 2.23 -19.14 12.48
CA VAL A 139 1.26 -18.07 12.68
C VAL A 139 0.08 -18.65 13.47
N PRO A 140 -0.20 -18.18 14.71
CA PRO A 140 -1.22 -18.75 15.59
C PRO A 140 -2.62 -18.89 14.95
N HIS A 141 -2.93 -18.01 13.99
CA HIS A 141 -4.19 -18.00 13.24
C HIS A 141 -3.95 -18.00 11.71
N GLY A 142 -2.82 -18.56 11.25
CA GLY A 142 -2.37 -18.51 9.86
C GLY A 142 -3.29 -19.18 8.86
N MET A 143 -3.28 -18.72 7.60
CA MET A 143 -4.08 -19.28 6.51
C MET A 143 -3.28 -20.32 5.68
N ASN A 144 -3.90 -20.73 4.58
CA ASN A 144 -3.49 -21.71 3.58
C ASN A 144 -1.95 -21.98 3.48
N PRO A 145 -1.49 -23.22 3.72
CA PRO A 145 -0.08 -23.59 3.58
C PRO A 145 0.47 -23.41 2.15
N ASP A 146 -0.38 -23.46 1.12
CA ASP A 146 0.03 -23.40 -0.29
C ASP A 146 0.08 -21.96 -0.85
N LEU A 147 -0.03 -20.95 0.02
CA LEU A 147 -0.13 -19.54 -0.36
C LEU A 147 1.00 -19.09 -1.30
N PHE A 148 2.24 -19.51 -1.05
CA PHE A 148 3.40 -19.04 -1.80
C PHE A 148 3.39 -19.51 -3.26
N TYR A 149 2.97 -20.75 -3.50
CA TYR A 149 2.80 -21.28 -4.85
C TYR A 149 1.62 -20.61 -5.56
N GLN A 150 0.48 -20.47 -4.87
CA GLN A 150 -0.72 -19.84 -5.42
C GLN A 150 -0.52 -18.36 -5.81
N GLN A 151 0.33 -17.65 -5.06
CA GLN A 151 0.69 -16.26 -5.35
C GLN A 151 1.78 -16.12 -6.42
N GLY A 152 2.35 -17.23 -6.91
CA GLY A 152 3.43 -17.20 -7.90
C GLY A 152 4.71 -16.54 -7.36
N CYS A 153 5.01 -16.70 -6.06
CA CYS A 153 6.20 -16.11 -5.45
C CYS A 153 7.49 -16.61 -6.14
N PRO A 154 8.45 -15.72 -6.44
CA PRO A 154 9.75 -16.13 -6.98
C PRO A 154 10.53 -17.08 -6.06
N VAL A 155 10.36 -16.90 -4.74
CA VAL A 155 10.85 -17.80 -3.69
C VAL A 155 9.61 -18.36 -2.98
N ASN A 156 9.43 -19.67 -3.07
CA ASN A 156 8.21 -20.37 -2.66
C ASN A 156 8.44 -21.60 -1.77
N THR A 157 9.67 -21.89 -1.37
CA THR A 157 10.03 -22.99 -0.44
C THR A 157 9.81 -22.58 1.02
N CYS A 158 8.61 -22.10 1.33
CA CYS A 158 8.15 -21.80 2.67
C CYS A 158 6.77 -22.40 2.89
N VAL A 159 6.43 -22.67 4.16
CA VAL A 159 5.12 -23.18 4.55
C VAL A 159 4.64 -22.47 5.82
N ILE A 160 3.36 -22.07 5.84
CA ILE A 160 2.72 -21.53 7.04
C ILE A 160 2.17 -22.71 7.85
N THR A 161 2.55 -22.79 9.13
CA THR A 161 2.09 -23.79 10.08
C THR A 161 1.35 -23.15 11.26
N ARG A 162 0.41 -23.90 11.84
CA ARG A 162 -0.29 -23.56 13.08
C ARG A 162 0.18 -24.40 14.27
N ASP A 163 0.98 -25.42 14.00
CA ASP A 163 1.41 -26.42 14.95
C ASP A 163 2.93 -26.39 15.11
N ASN A 164 3.39 -26.97 16.22
CA ASN A 164 4.80 -27.17 16.56
C ASN A 164 5.63 -25.87 16.41
N PRO A 165 5.31 -24.80 17.18
CA PRO A 165 6.07 -23.55 17.11
C PRO A 165 7.57 -23.75 17.35
N GLY A 166 7.98 -24.78 18.10
CA GLY A 166 9.39 -25.10 18.32
C GLY A 166 10.18 -25.53 17.08
N GLU A 167 9.50 -26.00 16.02
CA GLU A 167 10.13 -26.37 14.75
C GLU A 167 10.15 -25.24 13.71
N ALA A 168 9.51 -24.10 14.02
CA ALA A 168 9.39 -22.99 13.08
C ALA A 168 10.72 -22.24 12.95
N ASP A 169 11.09 -21.89 11.72
CA ASP A 169 12.21 -20.99 11.43
C ASP A 169 11.83 -19.54 11.78
N LEU A 170 10.56 -19.17 11.62
CA LEU A 170 10.01 -17.87 12.02
C LEU A 170 8.70 -18.02 12.78
N ILE A 171 8.53 -17.23 13.83
CA ILE A 171 7.25 -17.05 14.53
C ILE A 171 6.78 -15.61 14.36
N LEU A 172 5.57 -15.44 13.85
CA LEU A 172 4.93 -14.13 13.72
C LEU A 172 4.02 -13.86 14.94
N PHE A 173 4.31 -12.76 15.63
CA PHE A 173 3.47 -12.22 16.70
C PHE A 173 2.66 -11.05 16.17
N LYS A 174 1.35 -11.27 16.05
CA LYS A 174 0.41 -10.25 15.59
C LYS A 174 -0.14 -9.49 16.79
N ASP A 175 -0.03 -8.16 16.78
CA ASP A 175 -0.61 -7.22 17.76
C ASP A 175 -0.06 -7.30 19.20
N TYR A 176 0.41 -8.46 19.65
CA TYR A 176 1.09 -8.67 20.93
C TYR A 176 1.91 -9.96 20.90
N ILE A 177 2.88 -10.07 21.82
CA ILE A 177 3.68 -11.30 21.98
C ILE A 177 2.95 -12.23 22.94
N THR A 178 2.64 -13.44 22.46
CA THR A 178 2.05 -14.52 23.25
C THR A 178 3.14 -15.38 23.88
N HIS A 179 2.83 -16.01 25.02
CA HIS A 179 3.71 -16.99 25.64
C HIS A 179 3.73 -18.28 24.81
N ILE A 180 4.78 -18.46 24.01
CA ILE A 180 4.95 -19.63 23.14
C ILE A 180 6.00 -20.63 23.65
N GLY A 181 6.36 -20.54 24.94
CA GLY A 181 7.34 -21.41 25.57
C GLY A 181 8.80 -21.01 25.31
N ARG A 182 9.70 -22.00 25.24
CA ARG A 182 11.15 -21.77 25.12
C ARG A 182 11.52 -21.34 23.69
N ARG A 183 12.28 -20.25 23.58
CA ARG A 183 12.88 -19.79 22.32
C ARG A 183 14.06 -20.68 21.92
N PHE A 184 14.09 -21.10 20.65
CA PHE A 184 15.21 -21.84 20.06
C PHE A 184 16.21 -20.89 19.37
N ILE A 185 17.50 -21.25 19.38
CA ILE A 185 18.61 -20.33 19.06
C ILE A 185 18.60 -19.81 17.60
N ASN A 186 17.98 -20.55 16.68
CA ASN A 186 17.89 -20.23 15.25
C ASN A 186 16.51 -19.75 14.82
N GLN A 187 15.59 -19.54 15.78
CA GLN A 187 14.23 -19.12 15.47
C GLN A 187 14.11 -17.59 15.47
N ILE A 188 13.51 -17.07 14.40
CA ILE A 188 13.26 -15.64 14.23
C ILE A 188 11.90 -15.30 14.85
N TRP A 189 11.89 -14.36 15.79
CA TRP A 189 10.66 -13.79 16.33
C TRP A 189 10.36 -12.49 15.61
N MET A 190 9.27 -12.45 14.85
CA MET A 190 8.85 -11.29 14.07
C MET A 190 7.63 -10.64 14.70
N LEU A 191 7.73 -9.34 14.97
CA LEU A 191 6.60 -8.53 15.45
C LEU A 191 5.84 -7.95 14.27
N TYR A 192 4.51 -8.10 14.25
CA TYR A 192 3.65 -7.57 13.19
C TYR A 192 2.59 -6.63 13.77
N PHE A 193 2.66 -5.35 13.41
CA PHE A 193 1.72 -4.31 13.84
C PHE A 193 1.23 -3.47 12.67
N LEU A 194 -0.09 -3.32 12.53
CA LEU A 194 -0.71 -2.34 11.62
C LEU A 194 -1.25 -1.11 12.35
N GLU A 195 -1.62 -1.24 13.62
CA GLU A 195 -2.01 -0.09 14.45
C GLU A 195 -0.78 0.70 14.92
N CYS A 196 -0.99 1.97 15.25
CA CYS A 196 0.09 2.87 15.67
C CYS A 196 0.61 2.56 17.09
N PRO A 197 1.75 3.15 17.51
CA PRO A 197 2.29 3.03 18.86
C PRO A 197 1.27 3.27 19.97
N TYR A 198 0.45 4.33 19.89
CA TYR A 198 -0.55 4.63 20.93
C TYR A 198 -1.67 3.59 21.06
N HIS A 199 -1.86 2.73 20.06
CA HIS A 199 -2.92 1.73 19.98
C HIS A 199 -2.40 0.28 20.02
N THR A 200 -1.11 0.10 20.31
CA THR A 200 -0.47 -1.22 20.49
C THR A 200 0.00 -1.37 21.94
N GLN A 201 0.28 -2.61 22.39
CA GLN A 201 0.83 -2.86 23.74
C GLN A 201 2.36 -2.78 23.77
N SER A 202 2.93 -2.38 24.91
CA SER A 202 4.38 -2.46 25.13
C SER A 202 4.83 -3.91 25.18
N ILE A 203 5.97 -4.19 24.55
CA ILE A 203 6.58 -5.50 24.52
C ILE A 203 7.36 -5.72 25.81
N LYS A 204 7.03 -6.77 26.56
CA LYS A 204 7.71 -7.12 27.82
C LYS A 204 8.44 -8.44 27.68
N ASN A 205 9.69 -8.49 28.15
CA ASN A 205 10.47 -9.72 28.31
C ASN A 205 10.54 -10.61 27.06
N ALA A 206 10.69 -10.01 25.88
CA ALA A 206 10.75 -10.73 24.62
C ALA A 206 11.86 -10.19 23.72
N ILE A 207 12.54 -11.10 23.03
CA ILE A 207 13.55 -10.77 22.04
C ILE A 207 12.87 -10.73 20.68
N VAL A 208 12.83 -9.55 20.07
CA VAL A 208 12.31 -9.36 18.70
C VAL A 208 13.48 -9.35 17.73
N ASN A 209 13.44 -10.25 16.75
CA ASN A 209 14.44 -10.31 15.69
C ASN A 209 14.06 -9.39 14.53
N TRP A 210 12.83 -9.54 14.02
CA TRP A 210 12.32 -8.80 12.87
C TRP A 210 11.07 -8.00 13.22
N THR A 211 10.82 -6.91 12.51
CA THR A 211 9.60 -6.12 12.58
C THR A 211 8.91 -6.06 11.21
N ALA A 212 7.59 -6.12 11.23
CA ALA A 212 6.73 -6.00 10.08
C ALA A 212 5.61 -5.02 10.40
N THR A 213 5.85 -3.73 10.12
CA THR A 213 4.90 -2.66 10.41
C THR A 213 4.78 -1.71 9.22
N TYR A 214 3.90 -0.72 9.31
CA TYR A 214 3.80 0.33 8.29
C TYR A 214 5.05 1.20 8.18
N ARG A 215 5.94 1.22 9.19
CA ARG A 215 7.14 2.06 9.16
C ARG A 215 8.14 1.60 8.11
N ARG A 216 8.70 2.57 7.39
CA ARG A 216 9.64 2.32 6.28
C ARG A 216 10.98 1.75 6.73
N ASP A 217 11.30 1.86 8.02
CA ASP A 217 12.49 1.27 8.64
C ASP A 217 12.25 -0.11 9.28
N SER A 218 11.07 -0.71 9.06
CA SER A 218 10.81 -2.11 9.45
C SER A 218 11.58 -3.09 8.57
N ASP A 219 11.89 -4.27 9.11
CA ASP A 219 12.57 -5.33 8.36
C ASP A 219 11.78 -5.78 7.13
N ILE A 220 10.48 -6.00 7.32
CA ILE A 220 9.51 -6.26 6.25
C ILE A 220 8.43 -5.20 6.32
N VAL A 221 8.57 -4.10 5.56
CA VAL A 221 7.57 -3.02 5.56
C VAL A 221 6.21 -3.57 5.13
N ALA A 222 5.18 -3.37 5.94
CA ALA A 222 3.80 -3.79 5.72
C ALA A 222 2.91 -2.54 5.64
N PRO A 223 2.99 -1.77 4.54
CA PRO A 223 2.19 -0.57 4.40
C PRO A 223 0.73 -0.95 4.09
N TYR A 224 -0.20 -0.04 4.36
CA TYR A 224 -1.60 -0.22 3.96
C TYR A 224 -1.74 -0.28 2.44
N GLU A 225 -1.05 0.60 1.72
CA GLU A 225 -0.93 0.57 0.27
C GLU A 225 0.46 1.08 -0.15
N ARG A 226 0.88 0.78 -1.38
CA ARG A 226 2.16 1.25 -1.94
C ARG A 226 1.99 1.76 -3.35
N TRP A 227 2.19 3.07 -3.56
CA TRP A 227 2.25 3.65 -4.90
C TRP A 227 3.57 3.33 -5.60
N GLN A 228 3.49 2.98 -6.89
CA GLN A 228 4.65 2.75 -7.76
C GLN A 228 4.46 3.49 -9.07
N TYR A 229 5.37 4.42 -9.38
CA TYR A 229 5.42 5.05 -10.70
C TYR A 229 5.85 4.04 -11.77
N TYR A 230 5.29 4.20 -12.96
CA TYR A 230 5.77 3.51 -14.16
C TYR A 230 7.08 4.12 -14.66
N ASN A 231 7.24 5.44 -14.55
CA ASN A 231 8.50 6.12 -14.79
C ASN A 231 8.65 7.22 -13.72
N PRO A 232 9.63 7.13 -12.82
CA PRO A 232 9.83 8.13 -11.77
C PRO A 232 10.07 9.55 -12.29
N SER A 233 10.48 9.71 -13.54
CA SER A 233 10.67 11.02 -14.20
C SER A 233 9.35 11.62 -14.72
N ILE A 234 8.27 10.83 -14.78
CA ILE A 234 6.95 11.24 -15.26
C ILE A 234 5.97 11.07 -14.10
N THR A 235 5.85 12.12 -13.28
CA THR A 235 4.97 12.12 -12.10
C THR A 235 3.62 12.78 -12.35
N GLN A 236 3.47 13.45 -13.50
CA GLN A 236 2.24 14.11 -13.93
C GLN A 236 2.04 13.98 -15.44
N ILE A 237 0.80 13.78 -15.87
CA ILE A 237 0.37 13.79 -17.28
C ILE A 237 -0.90 14.63 -17.44
N PRO A 238 -1.15 15.20 -18.64
CA PRO A 238 -2.40 15.87 -18.94
C PRO A 238 -3.61 14.96 -18.69
N GLN A 239 -4.66 15.53 -18.10
CA GLN A 239 -5.92 14.82 -17.84
C GLN A 239 -6.98 15.34 -18.80
N THR A 240 -7.84 14.45 -19.30
CA THR A 240 -9.00 14.81 -20.13
C THR A 240 -10.30 14.87 -19.33
N PHE A 241 -10.29 14.33 -18.10
CA PHE A 241 -11.43 14.30 -17.21
C PHE A 241 -11.41 15.51 -16.26
N ASN A 242 -12.53 16.22 -16.15
CA ASN A 242 -12.71 17.28 -15.14
C ASN A 242 -13.23 16.65 -13.84
N TYR A 243 -12.35 16.48 -12.86
CA TYR A 243 -12.64 15.95 -11.53
C TYR A 243 -13.46 16.89 -10.65
N ALA A 244 -13.65 18.16 -11.03
CA ALA A 244 -14.51 19.10 -10.31
C ALA A 244 -15.95 19.13 -10.84
N ALA A 245 -16.18 18.62 -12.05
CA ALA A 245 -17.47 18.75 -12.74
C ALA A 245 -18.62 18.17 -11.91
N ASN A 246 -19.72 18.92 -11.83
CA ASN A 246 -20.97 18.58 -11.14
C ASN A 246 -20.89 18.37 -9.61
N LYS A 247 -19.71 18.48 -8.99
CA LYS A 247 -19.55 18.39 -7.53
C LYS A 247 -20.03 19.68 -6.87
N THR A 248 -21.03 19.56 -6.01
CA THR A 248 -21.66 20.71 -5.34
C THR A 248 -21.22 20.84 -3.88
N LYS A 249 -20.92 19.71 -3.21
CA LYS A 249 -20.52 19.66 -1.81
C LYS A 249 -19.01 19.82 -1.66
N LYS A 250 -18.59 20.40 -0.53
CA LYS A 250 -17.18 20.75 -0.32
C LYS A 250 -16.39 19.60 0.29
N VAL A 251 -16.53 19.38 1.60
CA VAL A 251 -15.69 18.43 2.34
C VAL A 251 -16.54 17.31 2.95
N ALA A 252 -16.17 16.06 2.69
CA ALA A 252 -16.72 14.90 3.40
C ALA A 252 -15.70 14.35 4.41
N TRP A 253 -16.18 13.79 5.51
CA TRP A 253 -15.34 13.03 6.44
C TRP A 253 -16.04 11.79 6.96
N PHE A 254 -15.45 10.61 6.76
CA PHE A 254 -15.97 9.34 7.28
C PHE A 254 -15.21 8.96 8.55
N VAL A 255 -15.87 9.03 9.72
CA VAL A 255 -15.21 8.88 11.01
C VAL A 255 -16.09 8.20 12.06
N SER A 256 -15.51 7.23 12.76
CA SER A 256 -16.18 6.49 13.85
C SER A 256 -15.42 6.46 15.17
N ASN A 257 -14.12 6.79 15.19
CA ASN A 257 -13.37 6.95 16.43
C ASN A 257 -13.36 8.43 16.84
N CYS A 258 -14.16 8.76 17.85
CA CYS A 258 -14.37 10.14 18.31
C CYS A 258 -13.40 10.56 19.42
N HIS A 259 -12.57 9.63 19.91
CA HIS A 259 -11.56 9.86 20.94
C HIS A 259 -10.17 9.47 20.42
N PRO A 260 -9.67 10.15 19.37
CA PRO A 260 -8.36 9.88 18.80
C PRO A 260 -7.23 10.33 19.74
N ARG A 261 -6.00 9.92 19.44
CA ARG A 261 -4.76 10.33 20.12
C ARG A 261 -4.10 11.53 19.41
N ASN A 262 -4.90 12.34 18.74
CA ASN A 262 -4.50 13.60 18.10
C ASN A 262 -5.67 14.60 18.09
N GLN A 263 -5.45 15.77 17.49
CA GLN A 263 -6.42 16.87 17.49
C GLN A 263 -7.39 16.88 16.30
N ARG A 264 -7.53 15.77 15.55
CA ARG A 264 -8.33 15.75 14.31
C ARG A 264 -9.80 16.15 14.50
N MET A 265 -10.40 15.82 15.65
CA MET A 265 -11.79 16.19 15.95
C MET A 265 -11.93 17.70 16.14
N TYR A 266 -11.01 18.31 16.90
CA TYR A 266 -10.95 19.75 17.08
C TYR A 266 -10.71 20.45 15.73
N TYR A 267 -9.72 19.98 14.98
CA TYR A 267 -9.36 20.57 13.69
C TYR A 267 -10.54 20.54 12.69
N ALA A 268 -11.22 19.40 12.54
CA ALA A 268 -12.38 19.29 11.65
C ALA A 268 -13.54 20.19 12.09
N LYS A 269 -13.77 20.32 13.40
CA LYS A 269 -14.79 21.24 13.95
C LYS A 269 -14.45 22.70 13.68
N GLU A 270 -13.19 23.10 13.86
CA GLU A 270 -12.74 24.46 13.55
C GLU A 270 -12.83 24.75 12.05
N LEU A 271 -12.43 23.79 11.20
CA LEU A 271 -12.56 23.89 9.75
C LEU A 271 -14.03 24.09 9.31
N SER A 272 -14.97 23.38 9.96
CA SER A 272 -16.41 23.44 9.64
C SER A 272 -17.04 24.82 9.87
N LYS A 273 -16.37 25.72 10.59
CA LYS A 273 -16.81 27.11 10.76
C LYS A 273 -16.53 27.98 9.53
N HIS A 274 -15.69 27.50 8.62
CA HIS A 274 -15.16 28.29 7.50
C HIS A 274 -15.48 27.69 6.13
N ILE A 275 -15.81 26.40 6.07
CA ILE A 275 -16.23 25.69 4.86
C ILE A 275 -17.19 24.56 5.24
N GLN A 276 -18.07 24.14 4.33
CA GLN A 276 -18.97 23.00 4.57
C GLN A 276 -18.14 21.72 4.81
N VAL A 277 -18.33 21.11 5.98
CA VAL A 277 -17.76 19.81 6.35
C VAL A 277 -18.88 18.87 6.78
N ASP A 278 -19.18 17.90 5.94
CA ASP A 278 -20.20 16.89 6.17
C ASP A 278 -19.56 15.66 6.84
N ILE A 279 -19.89 15.44 8.11
CA ILE A 279 -19.29 14.40 8.95
C ILE A 279 -20.22 13.18 9.02
N TYR A 280 -19.76 12.07 8.44
CA TYR A 280 -20.46 10.79 8.43
C TYR A 280 -19.88 9.82 9.44
N GLY A 281 -20.75 9.07 10.12
CA GLY A 281 -20.36 7.95 10.98
C GLY A 281 -20.84 8.14 12.43
N ALA A 282 -20.04 7.68 13.39
CA ALA A 282 -20.41 7.75 14.81
C ALA A 282 -20.13 9.13 15.43
N CYS A 283 -19.25 9.93 14.81
CA CYS A 283 -18.82 11.22 15.34
C CYS A 283 -19.50 12.42 14.67
N GLY A 284 -20.49 12.18 13.81
CA GLY A 284 -21.22 13.21 13.08
C GLY A 284 -22.71 12.90 12.99
N THR A 285 -23.45 13.78 12.33
CA THR A 285 -24.91 13.68 12.19
C THR A 285 -25.33 12.87 10.97
N LEU A 286 -24.44 12.68 9.99
CA LEU A 286 -24.69 11.93 8.77
C LEU A 286 -24.28 10.46 8.91
N ARG A 287 -24.82 9.59 8.06
CA ARG A 287 -24.63 8.14 8.15
C ARG A 287 -23.99 7.58 6.90
N CYS A 288 -22.92 6.81 7.10
CA CYS A 288 -22.33 5.93 6.11
C CYS A 288 -22.01 4.60 6.80
N PRO A 289 -23.00 3.69 6.94
CA PRO A 289 -22.75 2.40 7.57
C PRO A 289 -21.87 1.52 6.67
N ARG A 290 -21.04 0.68 7.27
CA ARG A 290 -20.12 -0.21 6.52
C ARG A 290 -20.85 -1.14 5.54
N SER A 291 -22.09 -1.52 5.84
CA SER A 291 -22.94 -2.31 4.94
C SER A 291 -23.31 -1.60 3.64
N GLN A 292 -23.13 -0.28 3.56
CA GLN A 292 -23.42 0.57 2.40
C GLN A 292 -22.17 1.32 1.93
N ALA A 293 -20.96 0.80 2.23
CA ALA A 293 -19.70 1.48 1.93
C ALA A 293 -19.60 1.90 0.45
N GLN A 294 -20.00 1.04 -0.48
CA GLN A 294 -19.98 1.35 -1.91
C GLN A 294 -20.83 2.57 -2.24
N ALA A 295 -22.09 2.63 -1.77
CA ALA A 295 -22.96 3.77 -2.02
C ALA A 295 -22.41 5.08 -1.43
N CYS A 296 -21.71 5.01 -0.28
CA CYS A 296 -21.05 6.18 0.26
C CYS A 296 -19.88 6.66 -0.60
N PHE A 297 -19.11 5.73 -1.15
CA PHE A 297 -17.99 6.05 -2.02
C PHE A 297 -18.46 6.57 -3.38
N ASP A 298 -19.54 6.01 -3.94
CA ASP A 298 -20.18 6.54 -5.15
C ASP A 298 -20.67 7.99 -4.92
N MET A 299 -21.26 8.25 -3.74
CA MET A 299 -21.65 9.59 -3.32
C MET A 299 -20.43 10.52 -3.13
N LEU A 300 -19.33 10.03 -2.56
CA LEU A 300 -18.09 10.78 -2.43
C LEU A 300 -17.54 11.20 -3.80
N ASP A 301 -17.55 10.27 -4.76
CA ASP A 301 -17.13 10.48 -6.14
C ASP A 301 -18.03 11.44 -6.91
N ALA A 302 -19.34 11.42 -6.67
CA ALA A 302 -20.30 12.26 -7.38
C ALA A 302 -20.41 13.67 -6.80
N ASP A 303 -20.46 13.80 -5.47
CA ASP A 303 -20.96 15.03 -4.84
C ASP A 303 -19.85 15.95 -4.31
N TYR A 304 -18.72 15.40 -3.85
CA TYR A 304 -17.75 16.12 -3.03
C TYR A 304 -16.44 16.46 -3.74
N LYS A 305 -15.89 17.65 -3.52
CA LYS A 305 -14.52 17.99 -3.99
C LYS A 305 -13.42 17.45 -3.08
N PHE A 306 -13.61 17.49 -1.76
CA PHE A 306 -12.55 17.19 -0.80
C PHE A 306 -12.96 16.09 0.18
N TYR A 307 -11.97 15.35 0.67
CA TYR A 307 -12.14 14.31 1.68
C TYR A 307 -11.14 14.45 2.82
N LEU A 308 -11.59 14.47 4.07
CA LEU A 308 -10.68 14.45 5.22
C LEU A 308 -10.16 13.02 5.46
N ALA A 309 -8.91 12.78 5.07
CA ALA A 309 -8.18 11.54 5.32
C ALA A 309 -7.36 11.65 6.62
N PHE A 310 -8.03 11.96 7.73
CA PHE A 310 -7.38 12.20 9.01
C PHE A 310 -7.14 10.91 9.81
N GLU A 311 -5.87 10.61 10.10
CA GLU A 311 -5.47 9.50 10.94
C GLU A 311 -5.83 9.72 12.41
N ASN A 312 -5.92 8.64 13.17
CA ASN A 312 -6.31 8.68 14.58
C ASN A 312 -5.18 9.13 15.52
N SER A 313 -3.96 9.25 15.01
CA SER A 313 -2.74 9.54 15.76
C SER A 313 -1.72 10.19 14.82
N ASN A 314 -0.89 11.09 15.35
CA ASN A 314 0.21 11.65 14.60
C ASN A 314 1.47 10.81 14.85
N CYS A 315 1.78 9.89 13.94
CA CYS A 315 2.94 8.99 14.08
C CYS A 315 3.69 8.89 12.76
N ARG A 316 5.03 8.84 12.85
CA ARG A 316 5.92 8.69 11.70
C ARG A 316 5.49 7.51 10.83
N ASP A 317 5.41 7.74 9.52
CA ASP A 317 4.99 6.77 8.49
C ASP A 317 3.55 6.21 8.63
N TYR A 318 2.75 6.61 9.63
CA TYR A 318 1.40 6.08 9.84
C TYR A 318 0.39 6.71 8.88
N ILE A 319 0.23 6.07 7.72
CA ILE A 319 -0.68 6.46 6.65
C ILE A 319 -1.49 5.24 6.25
N THR A 320 -2.83 5.33 6.31
CA THR A 320 -3.68 4.14 6.21
C THR A 320 -4.67 4.19 5.05
N GLU A 321 -5.63 3.26 5.05
CA GLU A 321 -6.75 3.21 4.10
C GLU A 321 -7.51 4.52 3.97
N LYS A 322 -7.53 5.38 5.00
CA LYS A 322 -8.19 6.69 4.95
C LYS A 322 -7.59 7.55 3.85
N PHE A 323 -6.28 7.53 3.70
CA PHE A 323 -5.61 8.27 2.64
C PHE A 323 -5.63 7.50 1.32
N PHE A 324 -5.15 6.26 1.32
CA PHE A 324 -4.91 5.54 0.08
C PHE A 324 -6.19 5.02 -0.58
N VAL A 325 -7.07 4.37 0.18
CA VAL A 325 -8.28 3.72 -0.35
C VAL A 325 -9.41 4.74 -0.44
N ASN A 326 -9.77 5.37 0.68
CA ASN A 326 -10.92 6.28 0.73
C ASN A 326 -10.64 7.63 0.04
N GLY A 327 -9.38 8.07 0.01
CA GLY A 327 -8.95 9.31 -0.64
C GLY A 327 -8.51 9.09 -2.08
N LEU A 328 -7.29 8.59 -2.29
CA LEU A 328 -6.67 8.48 -3.62
C LEU A 328 -7.37 7.46 -4.55
N GLY A 329 -8.05 6.46 -3.97
CA GLY A 329 -8.88 5.49 -4.69
C GLY A 329 -10.13 6.10 -5.33
N HIS A 330 -10.47 7.34 -4.98
CA HIS A 330 -11.67 8.05 -5.42
C HIS A 330 -11.32 9.33 -6.21
N ASN A 331 -12.33 9.98 -6.75
CA ASN A 331 -12.30 11.20 -7.55
C ASN A 331 -12.49 12.44 -6.67
N VAL A 332 -11.79 12.48 -5.55
CA VAL A 332 -11.79 13.57 -4.56
C VAL A 332 -10.35 13.93 -4.21
N LEU A 333 -10.13 15.17 -3.76
CA LEU A 333 -8.82 15.61 -3.29
C LEU A 333 -8.68 15.35 -1.78
N PRO A 334 -7.78 14.46 -1.33
CA PRO A 334 -7.61 14.17 0.08
C PRO A 334 -6.92 15.32 0.81
N ILE A 335 -7.44 15.66 1.99
CA ILE A 335 -6.82 16.55 2.97
C ILE A 335 -6.35 15.67 4.13
N VAL A 336 -5.05 15.67 4.42
CA VAL A 336 -4.42 14.69 5.30
C VAL A 336 -3.92 15.30 6.60
N MET A 337 -3.99 14.49 7.66
CA MET A 337 -3.42 14.74 8.99
C MET A 337 -3.04 13.39 9.58
N GLY A 338 -1.84 13.27 10.16
CA GLY A 338 -1.38 12.00 10.73
C GLY A 338 0.15 11.94 10.74
N ALA A 339 0.73 11.24 9.77
CA ALA A 339 2.18 11.18 9.59
C ALA A 339 2.80 12.56 9.27
N HIS A 340 4.13 12.63 9.33
CA HIS A 340 4.86 13.86 9.01
C HIS A 340 4.65 14.26 7.54
N PRO A 341 4.66 15.55 7.15
CA PRO A 341 4.57 15.96 5.75
C PRO A 341 5.56 15.22 4.82
N THR A 342 6.78 14.99 5.30
CA THR A 342 7.79 14.24 4.52
C THR A 342 7.45 12.76 4.34
N ASP A 343 6.68 12.16 5.26
CA ASP A 343 6.24 10.77 5.13
C ASP A 343 5.18 10.65 4.03
N TYR A 344 4.20 11.55 4.02
CA TYR A 344 3.22 11.63 2.93
C TYR A 344 3.90 11.91 1.59
N ALA A 345 4.87 12.84 1.53
CA ALA A 345 5.59 13.15 0.30
C ALA A 345 6.35 11.95 -0.29
N ARG A 346 6.83 11.03 0.55
CA ARG A 346 7.50 9.80 0.10
C ARG A 346 6.55 8.68 -0.30
N SER A 347 5.37 8.61 0.31
CA SER A 347 4.42 7.51 0.11
C SER A 347 3.33 7.81 -0.93
N ALA A 348 3.08 9.08 -1.24
CA ALA A 348 2.00 9.51 -2.12
C ALA A 348 2.48 9.80 -3.56
N PRO A 349 1.57 9.71 -4.55
CA PRO A 349 1.80 10.33 -5.85
C PRO A 349 2.03 11.84 -5.70
N TYR A 350 2.83 12.42 -6.60
CA TYR A 350 3.23 13.81 -6.54
C TYR A 350 2.02 14.74 -6.69
N ARG A 351 1.91 15.72 -5.79
CA ARG A 351 0.83 16.73 -5.77
C ARG A 351 -0.56 16.09 -5.87
N SER A 352 -0.82 15.09 -5.04
CA SER A 352 -2.09 14.32 -5.02
C SER A 352 -2.98 14.59 -3.81
N TYR A 353 -2.55 15.45 -2.89
CA TYR A 353 -3.20 15.70 -1.60
C TYR A 353 -2.83 17.08 -1.06
N ILE A 354 -3.49 17.49 0.03
CA ILE A 354 -3.20 18.70 0.80
C ILE A 354 -2.87 18.29 2.24
N HIS A 355 -1.74 18.75 2.79
CA HIS A 355 -1.41 18.50 4.20
C HIS A 355 -1.85 19.66 5.09
N VAL A 356 -2.49 19.37 6.23
CA VAL A 356 -2.97 20.43 7.14
C VAL A 356 -1.84 21.33 7.68
N ASP A 357 -0.68 20.75 7.98
CA ASP A 357 0.51 21.49 8.46
C ASP A 357 1.18 22.36 7.39
N GLU A 358 0.64 22.47 6.18
CA GLU A 358 1.05 23.50 5.19
C GLU A 358 0.41 24.87 5.48
N PHE A 359 -0.58 24.92 6.37
CA PHE A 359 -1.34 26.12 6.71
C PHE A 359 -1.15 26.49 8.18
N GLU A 360 -1.18 27.78 8.49
CA GLU A 360 -1.12 28.30 9.86
C GLU A 360 -2.39 27.98 10.66
N SER A 361 -3.53 27.78 9.99
CA SER A 361 -4.80 27.51 10.67
C SER A 361 -5.84 26.81 9.78
N PRO A 362 -6.88 26.18 10.38
CA PRO A 362 -8.04 25.68 9.66
C PRO A 362 -8.74 26.74 8.79
N ARG A 363 -8.67 28.02 9.21
CA ARG A 363 -9.25 29.14 8.45
C ARG A 363 -8.49 29.41 7.16
N GLU A 364 -7.16 29.38 7.20
CA GLU A 364 -6.32 29.56 6.02
C GLU A 364 -6.47 28.38 5.06
N LEU A 365 -6.51 27.15 5.60
CA LEU A 365 -6.87 25.97 4.79
C LEU A 365 -8.22 26.17 4.10
N ALA A 366 -9.26 26.58 4.83
CA ALA A 366 -10.58 26.83 4.23
C ALA A 366 -10.54 27.87 3.09
N GLN A 367 -9.77 28.96 3.25
CA GLN A 367 -9.57 29.95 2.19
C GLN A 367 -8.94 29.33 0.94
N TYR A 368 -7.94 28.46 1.12
CA TYR A 368 -7.34 27.73 0.01
C TYR A 368 -8.32 26.75 -0.66
N LEU A 369 -9.14 26.04 0.12
CA LEU A 369 -10.16 25.14 -0.40
C LEU A 369 -11.24 25.90 -1.19
N HIS A 370 -11.66 27.09 -0.76
CA HIS A 370 -12.57 27.95 -1.54
C HIS A 370 -11.95 28.41 -2.85
N ARG A 371 -10.65 28.71 -2.86
CA ARG A 371 -9.91 29.03 -4.10
C ARG A 371 -9.91 27.85 -5.06
N LEU A 372 -9.64 26.64 -4.58
CA LEU A 372 -9.71 25.41 -5.39
C LEU A 372 -11.13 25.12 -5.86
N ASP A 373 -12.14 25.42 -5.04
CA ASP A 373 -13.53 25.23 -5.41
C ASP A 373 -13.96 26.15 -6.56
N ALA A 374 -13.43 27.38 -6.60
CA ALA A 374 -13.73 28.38 -7.63
C ALA A 374 -12.87 28.27 -8.90
N ASP A 375 -11.79 27.48 -8.87
CA ASP A 375 -10.84 27.32 -9.97
C ASP A 375 -10.67 25.84 -10.32
N ASP A 376 -11.44 25.40 -11.30
CA ASP A 376 -11.41 24.02 -11.79
C ASP A 376 -10.03 23.64 -12.34
N GLU A 377 -9.29 24.54 -12.98
CA GLU A 377 -7.96 24.22 -13.51
C GLU A 377 -6.98 23.93 -12.37
N LEU A 378 -7.00 24.78 -11.34
CA LEU A 378 -6.17 24.60 -10.15
C LEU A 378 -6.56 23.33 -9.39
N TYR A 379 -7.84 23.03 -9.21
CA TYR A 379 -8.29 21.79 -8.59
C TYR A 379 -7.86 20.56 -9.39
N ASN A 380 -8.09 20.54 -10.71
CA ASN A 380 -7.70 19.43 -11.58
C ASN A 380 -6.18 19.22 -11.66
N SER A 381 -5.39 20.24 -11.34
CA SER A 381 -3.92 20.10 -11.26
C SER A 381 -3.47 19.05 -10.25
N TYR A 382 -4.27 18.75 -9.22
CA TYR A 382 -4.00 17.72 -8.21
C TYR A 382 -4.29 16.28 -8.69
N PHE A 383 -4.87 16.11 -9.88
CA PHE A 383 -5.20 14.79 -10.43
C PHE A 383 -4.27 14.37 -11.56
N LYS A 384 -3.29 15.21 -11.92
CA LYS A 384 -2.33 14.93 -13.00
C LYS A 384 -1.46 13.69 -12.76
N TRP A 385 -1.36 13.20 -11.51
CA TRP A 385 -0.67 11.96 -11.19
C TRP A 385 -1.41 10.70 -11.66
N LYS A 386 -2.73 10.76 -11.89
CA LYS A 386 -3.51 9.60 -12.32
C LYS A 386 -3.02 9.14 -13.70
N GLY A 387 -2.74 7.84 -13.81
CA GLY A 387 -2.15 7.21 -14.99
C GLY A 387 -0.62 7.18 -15.03
N THR A 388 0.08 7.76 -14.05
CA THR A 388 1.56 7.73 -13.99
C THR A 388 2.14 6.52 -13.23
N GLY A 389 1.28 5.73 -12.60
CA GLY A 389 1.65 4.59 -11.78
C GLY A 389 0.43 3.80 -11.32
N GLU A 390 0.66 2.89 -10.37
CA GLU A 390 -0.39 2.10 -9.73
C GLU A 390 -0.08 1.79 -8.26
N PHE A 391 -1.11 1.47 -7.49
CA PHE A 391 -0.94 0.83 -6.19
C PHE A 391 -0.60 -0.65 -6.41
N ILE A 392 0.56 -1.09 -5.93
CA ILE A 392 1.03 -2.46 -6.10
C ILE A 392 0.70 -3.32 -4.89
N ASN A 393 0.36 -4.59 -5.13
CA ASN A 393 0.35 -5.57 -4.07
C ASN A 393 1.79 -5.81 -3.61
N THR A 394 2.04 -5.68 -2.31
CA THR A 394 3.40 -5.84 -1.76
C THR A 394 3.79 -7.30 -1.52
N TYR A 395 2.88 -8.27 -1.78
CA TYR A 395 3.06 -9.71 -1.60
C TYR A 395 3.85 -10.05 -0.32
N PHE A 396 3.33 -9.57 0.82
CA PHE A 396 4.00 -9.64 2.13
C PHE A 396 4.63 -11.00 2.40
N TRP A 397 3.89 -12.09 2.19
CA TRP A 397 4.38 -13.44 2.43
C TRP A 397 5.48 -13.86 1.46
N CYS A 398 5.39 -13.55 0.16
CA CYS A 398 6.50 -13.79 -0.78
C CYS A 398 7.79 -13.12 -0.29
N ARG A 399 7.71 -11.87 0.17
CA ARG A 399 8.87 -11.16 0.71
C ARG A 399 9.41 -11.81 1.99
N VAL A 400 8.55 -12.18 2.94
CA VAL A 400 8.98 -12.91 4.16
C VAL A 400 9.71 -14.20 3.78
N CYS A 401 9.18 -14.96 2.82
CA CYS A 401 9.82 -16.20 2.36
C CYS A 401 11.19 -15.91 1.72
N SER A 402 11.26 -14.98 0.77
CA SER A 402 12.51 -14.54 0.17
C SER A 402 13.56 -14.13 1.21
N MET A 403 13.15 -13.39 2.25
CA MET A 403 14.06 -12.92 3.30
C MET A 403 14.52 -14.03 4.25
N LEU A 404 13.70 -15.06 4.50
CA LEU A 404 14.12 -16.24 5.29
C LEU A 404 15.15 -17.11 4.56
N HIS A 405 15.26 -16.97 3.25
CA HIS A 405 16.25 -17.64 2.41
C HIS A 405 17.46 -16.76 2.08
N ASP A 406 17.54 -15.53 2.62
CA ASP A 406 18.74 -14.71 2.52
C ASP A 406 19.85 -15.21 3.45
N ASP A 407 20.87 -15.86 2.88
CA ASP A 407 22.00 -16.47 3.60
C ASP A 407 22.87 -15.48 4.39
N GLN A 408 22.67 -14.18 4.16
CA GLN A 408 23.44 -13.09 4.73
C GLN A 408 22.62 -12.25 5.71
N HIS A 409 21.38 -12.63 6.01
CA HIS A 409 20.66 -12.00 7.11
C HIS A 409 21.46 -12.21 8.40
N LYS A 410 21.81 -11.12 9.09
CA LYS A 410 22.55 -11.25 10.35
C LYS A 410 21.62 -11.81 11.42
N SER A 411 22.12 -12.69 12.29
CA SER A 411 21.45 -12.98 13.54
C SER A 411 21.47 -11.70 14.38
N ARG A 412 20.36 -10.98 14.37
CA ARG A 412 20.18 -9.70 15.07
C ARG A 412 18.87 -9.67 15.82
N TYR A 413 18.82 -8.82 16.81
CA TYR A 413 17.61 -8.50 17.55
C TYR A 413 17.63 -7.02 17.92
N TYR A 414 16.44 -6.48 18.15
CA TYR A 414 16.27 -5.12 18.64
C TYR A 414 16.72 -5.08 20.10
N LYS A 415 17.73 -4.25 20.41
CA LYS A 415 18.20 -4.05 21.80
C LYS A 415 17.05 -3.61 22.70
N ASP A 416 16.26 -2.66 22.21
CA ASP A 416 14.97 -2.27 22.77
C ASP A 416 13.99 -2.00 21.63
N VAL A 417 13.04 -2.91 21.45
CA VAL A 417 11.99 -2.77 20.42
C VAL A 417 10.96 -1.71 20.81
N ASN A 418 10.77 -1.44 22.10
CA ASN A 418 9.85 -0.39 22.55
C ASN A 418 10.45 0.98 22.29
N GLU A 419 11.75 1.17 22.52
CA GLU A 419 12.41 2.43 22.16
C GLU A 419 12.33 2.66 20.65
N TRP A 420 12.62 1.64 19.84
CA TRP A 420 12.44 1.73 18.39
C TRP A 420 10.99 2.09 18.03
N TRP A 421 9.98 1.40 18.57
CA TRP A 421 8.57 1.53 18.17
C TRP A 421 7.83 2.73 18.77
N ARG A 422 8.18 3.15 19.98
CA ARG A 422 7.43 4.10 20.81
C ARG A 422 8.27 5.23 21.38
N GLY A 423 9.54 5.37 20.97
CA GLY A 423 10.41 6.45 21.44
C GLY A 423 9.83 7.84 21.14
N ASP A 424 10.36 8.85 21.82
CA ASP A 424 9.78 10.21 21.87
C ASP A 424 9.65 10.90 20.50
N SER A 425 10.46 10.50 19.51
CA SER A 425 10.40 11.04 18.15
C SER A 425 9.42 10.34 17.21
N ILE A 426 8.75 9.27 17.65
CA ILE A 426 7.93 8.43 16.77
C ILE A 426 6.51 8.97 16.59
N CYS A 427 5.91 9.49 17.66
CA CYS A 427 4.58 10.07 17.60
C CYS A 427 4.54 11.44 18.28
N ALA A 428 3.71 12.33 17.74
CA ALA A 428 3.44 13.65 18.30
C ALA A 428 2.05 13.66 18.95
N SER A 429 1.89 14.37 20.06
CA SER A 429 0.59 14.61 20.69
C SER A 429 -0.17 15.79 20.06
N SER A 430 0.56 16.70 19.40
CA SER A 430 0.01 17.84 18.65
C SER A 430 0.53 17.85 17.21
N SER A 431 0.47 18.98 16.50
CA SER A 431 0.98 19.08 15.12
C SER A 431 2.49 18.83 15.08
N TRP A 432 2.99 18.35 13.94
CA TRP A 432 4.43 18.14 13.78
C TRP A 432 5.18 19.46 13.84
N ARG A 433 4.60 20.51 13.25
CA ARG A 433 5.12 21.89 13.29
C ARG A 433 5.32 22.40 14.72
N GLU A 434 4.32 22.27 15.60
CA GLU A 434 4.45 22.65 17.02
C GLU A 434 5.51 21.82 17.74
N THR A 435 5.55 20.52 17.46
CA THR A 435 6.50 19.60 18.09
C THR A 435 7.94 19.94 17.70
N GLU A 436 8.18 20.29 16.45
CA GLU A 436 9.49 20.73 15.96
C GLU A 436 9.90 22.08 16.57
N HIS A 437 8.95 23.02 16.68
CA HIS A 437 9.21 24.30 17.34
C HIS A 437 9.63 24.10 18.80
N LEU A 438 8.91 23.27 19.56
CA LEU A 438 9.23 22.95 20.96
C LEU A 438 10.58 22.24 21.14
N ARG A 439 11.08 21.51 20.12
CA ARG A 439 12.41 20.88 20.16
C ARG A 439 13.55 21.82 19.79
N SER A 440 13.22 22.91 19.11
CA SER A 440 14.19 23.93 18.68
C SER A 440 14.42 25.02 19.73
N THR A 441 13.53 25.12 20.72
CA THR A 441 13.60 26.01 21.88
C THR A 441 14.10 25.27 23.10
#